data_AF-A0A925H7E4-F1
#
_entry.id   AF-A0A925H7E4-F1
#
_cell.length_a   1.000
_cell.length_b   1.000
_cell.length_c   1.000
_cell.angle_alpha   90.00
_cell.angle_beta   90.00
_cell.angle_gamma   90.00
#
_symmetry.space_group_name_H-M   'P 1'
#
loop_
_entity.id
_entity.type
_entity.pdbx_description
1 polymer ?
#
loop_
_entity_poly.entity_id
_entity_poly.type
_entity_poly.pdbx_seq_one_letter_code
_entity_poly.pdbx_strand_id
1 'polypeptide(L)'
;MSLVIAYCLLPSAFCLPSSPSAAQSTDLHRWGAVTLFHGLPSDQVRAVAQDADGVMWFGTDAGLARYDGRRVQSVTDAGLSGPRVRALRVDGGGAIWVGAD
;
A
#
# COMPACT_ATOMS: atom_id res chain seq x y z
N MET A 1 3.25 -71.53 4.77
CA MET A 1 4.36 -71.52 5.74
C MET A 1 5.65 -71.77 4.97
N SER A 2 6.72 -71.02 5.27
CA SER A 2 8.04 -70.89 4.59
C SER A 2 8.07 -69.86 3.43
N LEU A 3 8.59 -68.62 3.65
CA LEU A 3 9.99 -68.11 3.52
C LEU A 3 10.45 -68.05 2.04
N VAL A 4 11.06 -67.03 1.41
CA VAL A 4 11.70 -65.70 1.62
C VAL A 4 11.76 -65.09 0.20
N ILE A 5 11.72 -63.76 -0.04
CA ILE A 5 12.71 -63.05 -0.90
C ILE A 5 12.70 -61.56 -0.49
N ALA A 6 13.84 -61.12 0.02
CA ALA A 6 14.18 -59.72 0.30
C ALA A 6 14.39 -58.94 -1.02
N TYR A 7 13.99 -57.66 -1.06
CA TYR A 7 14.54 -56.73 -2.03
C TYR A 7 15.00 -55.43 -1.35
N CYS A 8 16.33 -55.31 -1.32
CA CYS A 8 17.16 -54.12 -1.29
C CYS A 8 16.74 -52.91 -0.44
N LEU A 9 17.39 -52.81 0.72
CA LEU A 9 17.77 -51.54 1.32
C LEU A 9 18.75 -50.81 0.37
N LEU A 10 18.29 -49.79 -0.36
CA LEU A 10 19.19 -48.82 -0.98
C LEU A 10 19.52 -47.73 0.05
N PRO A 11 20.80 -47.52 0.40
CA PRO A 11 21.19 -46.45 1.31
C PRO A 11 21.09 -45.11 0.58
N SER A 12 20.35 -44.19 1.21
CA SER A 12 20.73 -42.80 1.40
C SER A 12 21.60 -42.15 0.30
N ALA A 13 21.02 -41.89 -0.86
CA ALA A 13 21.57 -40.91 -1.79
C ALA A 13 20.48 -40.30 -2.67
N PHE A 14 19.35 -39.90 -2.08
CA PHE A 14 18.51 -38.89 -2.74
C PHE A 14 19.19 -37.54 -2.50
N CYS A 15 20.20 -37.26 -3.33
CA CYS A 15 20.77 -35.93 -3.42
C CYS A 15 19.69 -35.04 -4.03
N LEU A 16 18.82 -34.48 -3.19
CA LEU A 16 17.96 -33.38 -3.61
C LEU A 16 18.91 -32.31 -4.14
N PRO A 17 18.73 -31.81 -5.38
CA PRO A 17 19.44 -30.61 -5.78
C PRO A 17 19.05 -29.58 -4.73
N SER A 18 20.04 -29.11 -3.97
CA SER A 18 19.90 -27.97 -3.09
C SER A 18 19.30 -26.89 -3.97
N SER A 19 18.00 -26.65 -3.77
CA SER A 19 17.30 -25.60 -4.49
C SER A 19 18.16 -24.37 -4.25
N PRO A 20 18.68 -23.69 -5.30
CA PRO A 20 19.36 -22.45 -5.04
C PRO A 20 18.33 -21.63 -4.28
N SER A 21 18.63 -21.32 -3.02
CA SER A 21 17.92 -20.28 -2.29
C SER A 21 18.20 -19.04 -3.12
N ALA A 22 17.36 -18.83 -4.13
CA ALA A 22 17.23 -17.58 -4.80
C ALA A 22 16.73 -16.68 -3.69
N ALA A 23 17.69 -16.08 -2.98
CA ALA A 23 17.50 -14.85 -2.29
C ALA A 23 16.97 -13.89 -3.35
N GLN A 24 15.65 -13.88 -3.47
CA GLN A 24 14.95 -12.94 -4.33
C GLN A 24 15.35 -11.60 -3.76
N SER A 25 16.17 -10.87 -4.50
CA SER A 25 16.45 -9.48 -4.25
C SER A 25 15.12 -8.83 -3.94
N THR A 26 14.95 -8.36 -2.70
CA THR A 26 13.77 -7.59 -2.33
C THR A 26 13.76 -6.41 -3.29
N ASP A 27 12.85 -6.46 -4.26
CA ASP A 27 12.61 -5.35 -5.16
C ASP A 27 11.93 -4.26 -4.34
N LEU A 28 12.75 -3.52 -3.59
CA LEU A 28 12.34 -2.43 -2.72
C LEU A 28 11.78 -1.24 -3.54
N HIS A 29 11.85 -1.30 -4.87
CA HIS A 29 11.54 -0.19 -5.78
C HIS A 29 10.23 -0.43 -6.56
N ARG A 30 9.26 -1.13 -5.98
CA ARG A 30 7.92 -1.22 -6.58
C ARG A 30 7.15 0.08 -6.36
N TRP A 31 7.03 0.88 -7.40
CA TRP A 31 6.21 2.08 -7.43
C TRP A 31 4.82 1.77 -8.00
N GLY A 32 3.83 2.53 -7.54
CA GLY A 32 2.46 2.52 -8.03
C GLY A 32 1.93 3.94 -8.14
N ALA A 33 0.79 4.11 -8.80
CA ALA A 33 0.19 5.43 -9.01
C ALA A 33 -1.27 5.45 -8.53
N VAL A 34 -1.60 6.46 -7.73
CA VAL A 34 -2.98 6.87 -7.45
C VAL A 34 -3.33 7.99 -8.42
N THR A 35 -4.49 7.88 -9.06
CA THR A 35 -4.91 8.78 -10.16
C THR A 35 -6.40 9.09 -10.04
N LEU A 36 -6.91 9.91 -10.96
CA LEU A 36 -8.34 10.20 -11.11
C LEU A 36 -9.20 8.93 -11.15
N PHE A 37 -8.75 7.89 -11.86
CA PHE A 37 -9.46 6.61 -11.98
C PHE A 37 -9.65 5.88 -10.64
N HIS A 38 -8.81 6.17 -9.66
CA HIS A 38 -8.87 5.56 -8.34
C HIS A 38 -9.79 6.32 -7.37
N GLY A 39 -10.25 7.52 -7.73
CA GLY A 39 -11.11 8.37 -6.89
C GLY A 39 -10.45 9.66 -6.39
N LEU A 40 -9.27 10.02 -6.92
CA LEU A 40 -8.64 11.30 -6.63
C LEU A 40 -9.41 12.44 -7.35
N PRO A 41 -9.80 13.53 -6.69
CA PRO A 41 -10.63 14.58 -7.28
C PRO A 41 -9.92 15.42 -8.35
N SER A 42 -8.60 15.58 -8.25
CA SER A 42 -7.76 16.19 -9.29
C SER A 42 -6.39 15.52 -9.29
N ASP A 43 -5.75 15.46 -10.46
CA ASP A 43 -4.37 15.01 -10.66
C ASP A 43 -3.33 16.02 -10.13
N GLN A 44 -3.73 17.26 -9.85
CA GLN A 44 -2.90 18.30 -9.26
C GLN A 44 -2.95 18.23 -7.74
N VAL A 45 -2.07 17.41 -7.14
CA VAL A 45 -1.87 17.33 -5.69
C VAL A 45 -1.01 18.51 -5.22
N ARG A 46 -1.50 19.25 -4.23
CA ARG A 46 -0.86 20.45 -3.66
C ARG A 46 -0.31 20.20 -2.25
N ALA A 47 -0.97 19.33 -1.49
CA ALA A 47 -0.60 19.04 -0.11
C ALA A 47 -0.81 17.56 0.19
N VAL A 48 0.06 17.02 1.05
CA VAL A 48 -0.02 15.64 1.53
C VAL A 48 0.19 15.64 3.03
N ALA A 49 -0.62 14.87 3.76
CA ALA A 49 -0.43 14.62 5.19
C ALA A 49 -0.77 13.16 5.52
N GLN A 50 -0.24 12.64 6.61
CA GLN A 50 -0.60 11.32 7.12
C GLN A 50 -1.12 11.47 8.55
N ASP A 51 -2.23 10.80 8.88
CA ASP A 51 -2.72 10.75 10.25
C ASP A 51 -2.09 9.60 11.05
N ALA A 52 -2.43 9.52 12.35
CA ALA A 52 -1.88 8.53 13.26
C ALA A 52 -2.28 7.08 12.92
N ASP A 53 -3.38 6.89 12.18
CA ASP A 53 -3.85 5.58 11.70
C ASP A 53 -3.18 5.17 10.38
N GLY A 54 -2.34 6.04 9.83
CA GLY A 54 -1.59 5.81 8.61
C GLY A 54 -2.37 6.16 7.34
N VAL A 55 -3.56 6.76 7.44
CA VAL A 55 -4.34 7.22 6.29
C VAL A 55 -3.64 8.43 5.67
N MET A 56 -3.45 8.38 4.35
CA MET A 56 -2.86 9.45 3.58
C MET A 56 -3.95 10.42 3.12
N TRP A 57 -3.75 11.70 3.35
CA TRP A 57 -4.62 12.79 2.95
C TRP A 57 -3.99 13.60 1.83
N PHE A 58 -4.76 13.88 0.79
CA PHE A 58 -4.33 14.59 -0.42
C PHE A 58 -5.20 15.82 -0.63
N GLY A 59 -4.59 16.98 -0.51
CA GLY A 59 -5.18 18.24 -0.93
C GLY A 59 -4.92 18.46 -2.41
N THR A 60 -5.97 18.65 -3.20
CA THR A 60 -5.89 18.80 -4.65
C THR A 60 -6.53 20.10 -5.11
N ASP A 61 -6.39 20.43 -6.40
CA ASP A 61 -7.07 21.58 -7.00
C ASP A 61 -8.61 21.46 -7.05
N ALA A 62 -9.17 20.28 -6.83
CA ALA A 62 -10.62 20.03 -6.89
C ALA A 62 -11.20 19.36 -5.64
N GLY A 63 -10.46 19.38 -4.53
CA GLY A 63 -10.97 18.96 -3.23
C GLY A 63 -9.96 18.15 -2.42
N LEU A 64 -10.46 17.57 -1.33
CA LEU A 64 -9.73 16.73 -0.41
C LEU A 64 -9.99 15.25 -0.72
N ALA A 65 -8.99 14.40 -0.64
CA ALA A 65 -9.15 12.95 -0.69
C ALA A 65 -8.34 12.26 0.41
N ARG A 66 -8.77 11.06 0.78
CA ARG A 66 -8.05 10.18 1.70
C ARG A 66 -7.77 8.81 1.08
N TYR A 67 -6.72 8.15 1.52
CA TYR A 67 -6.30 6.83 1.09
C TYR A 67 -5.86 5.98 2.28
N ASP A 68 -6.52 4.84 2.48
CA ASP A 68 -6.30 3.91 3.58
C ASP A 68 -5.28 2.79 3.27
N GLY A 69 -4.51 2.94 2.19
CA GLY A 69 -3.64 1.87 1.67
C GLY A 69 -4.32 0.91 0.69
N ARG A 70 -5.64 1.05 0.47
CA ARG A 70 -6.42 0.21 -0.46
C ARG A 70 -7.31 1.01 -1.39
N ARG A 71 -8.00 2.03 -0.89
CA ARG A 71 -9.03 2.78 -1.62
C ARG A 71 -8.85 4.27 -1.42
N VAL A 72 -9.01 5.02 -2.50
CA VAL A 72 -9.02 6.48 -2.47
C VAL A 72 -10.47 6.94 -2.41
N GLN A 73 -10.77 7.92 -1.57
CA GLN A 73 -12.09 8.49 -1.42
C GLN A 73 -11.99 10.01 -1.38
N SER A 74 -12.73 10.67 -2.27
CA SER A 74 -12.93 12.12 -2.22
C SER A 74 -13.85 12.48 -1.05
N VAL A 75 -13.56 13.62 -0.40
CA VAL A 75 -14.32 14.14 0.74
C VAL A 75 -15.16 15.32 0.27
N THR A 76 -16.47 15.10 0.12
CA THR A 76 -17.42 16.06 -0.46
C THR A 76 -17.99 17.05 0.55
N ASP A 77 -18.09 16.67 1.82
CA ASP A 77 -18.82 17.42 2.85
C ASP A 77 -17.89 18.03 3.91
N ALA A 78 -16.68 18.40 3.50
CA ALA A 78 -15.67 18.98 4.39
C ALA A 78 -15.92 20.45 4.78
N GLY A 79 -16.97 21.08 4.25
CA GLY A 79 -17.29 22.48 4.55
C GLY A 79 -16.21 23.47 4.11
N LEU A 80 -15.49 23.15 3.03
CA LEU A 80 -14.39 23.98 2.52
C LEU A 80 -14.92 25.28 1.91
N SER A 81 -14.18 26.38 2.09
CA SER A 81 -14.47 27.68 1.49
C SER A 81 -14.37 27.68 -0.04
N GLY A 82 -13.56 26.77 -0.58
CA GLY A 82 -13.28 26.63 -2.00
C GLY A 82 -12.79 25.22 -2.34
N PRO A 83 -12.78 24.86 -3.62
CA PRO A 83 -12.42 23.50 -4.06
C PRO A 83 -10.92 23.22 -3.94
N ARG A 84 -10.05 24.24 -3.99
CA ARG A 84 -8.61 24.03 -4.04
C ARG A 84 -8.03 23.97 -2.62
N VAL A 85 -7.54 22.80 -2.26
CA VAL A 85 -6.87 22.57 -0.98
C VAL A 85 -5.37 22.79 -1.15
N ARG A 86 -4.82 23.80 -0.47
CA ARG A 86 -3.41 24.22 -0.60
C ARG A 86 -2.52 23.75 0.55
N ALA A 87 -3.09 23.45 1.70
CA ALA A 87 -2.36 23.03 2.89
C ALA A 87 -3.16 22.00 3.69
N LEU A 88 -2.44 21.04 4.26
CA LEU A 88 -2.96 20.05 5.19
C LEU A 88 -2.03 19.95 6.39
N ARG A 89 -2.60 19.83 7.59
CA ARG A 89 -1.85 19.55 8.81
C ARG A 89 -2.67 18.68 9.74
N VAL A 90 -2.08 17.56 10.17
CA VAL A 90 -2.61 16.75 11.26
C VAL A 90 -2.05 17.29 12.58
N ASP A 91 -2.90 17.49 13.57
CA ASP A 91 -2.48 17.87 14.92
C ASP A 91 -2.30 16.66 15.85
N GLY A 92 -1.85 16.91 17.08
CA GLY A 92 -1.61 15.85 18.07
C GLY A 92 -2.88 15.14 18.57
N GLY A 93 -4.07 15.70 18.29
CA GLY A 93 -5.36 15.08 18.59
C GLY A 93 -5.92 14.26 17.42
N GLY A 94 -5.23 14.22 16.28
CA GLY A 94 -5.67 13.53 15.06
C GLY A 94 -6.63 14.35 14.21
N ALA A 95 -6.93 15.60 14.58
CA ALA A 95 -7.73 16.47 13.72
C ALA A 95 -6.90 16.98 12.54
N ILE A 96 -7.58 17.19 11.42
CA ILE A 96 -6.96 17.63 10.16
C ILE A 96 -7.39 19.05 9.86
N TRP A 97 -6.40 19.92 9.85
CA TRP A 97 -6.54 21.32 9.48
C TRP A 97 -6.33 21.46 7.97
N VAL A 98 -7.32 22.07 7.30
CA VAL A 98 -7.35 22.23 5.85
C VAL A 98 -7.30 23.71 5.51
N GLY A 99 -6.32 24.10 4.70
CA GLY A 99 -6.25 25.44 4.10
C GLY A 99 -6.81 25.40 2.68
N ALA A 100 -7.99 26.00 2.48
CA ALA A 100 -8.64 26.18 1.18
C ALA A 100 -8.76 27.68 0.85
N ASP A 101 -8.92 28.00 -0.44
CA ASP A 101 -9.16 29.37 -0.94
C ASP A 101 -10.62 29.81 -0.88
#